data_AF-A0A136KVZ4-F1
#
_entry.id   AF-A0A136KVZ4-F1
#
_cell.length_a   1.000
_cell.length_b   1.000
_cell.length_c   1.000
_cell.angle_alpha   90.00
_cell.angle_beta   90.00
_cell.angle_gamma   90.00
#
_symmetry.space_group_name_H-M   'P 1'
#
loop_
_entity.id
_entity.type
_entity.pdbx_description
1 polymer ?
#
loop_
_entity_poly.entity_id
_entity_poly.type
_entity_poly.pdbx_seq_one_letter_code
_entity_poly.pdbx_strand_id
1 'polypeptide(L)'
;MRLLGVLLLVGIVVGVGALVAANEDPESHVLARFETPLEGRTISQRHNARLSVEALNGAVIDPHGEFSFNKTVGGWSKDMGYVKAPVSFNGALVDDWGGGVCQTSTTLYNAALLGGFEVVERSRHRFAPGYCPPGRDAAVAFGGIDLKLKNPYDFRVSIRAEMKRSGLVVSLIGPKKVDRKVLLSSEIVRFVSPREYKIEGSGPVNRVRNSGKPGYEVMTYRTIDGRQELVSVDSYPPFHRILETKGR
;
A
#
# COMPACT_ATOMS: atom_id res chain seq x y z
N MET A 1 10.16 16.87 70.98
CA MET A 1 9.55 17.72 69.93
C MET A 1 10.23 17.38 68.62
N ARG A 2 9.51 16.76 67.69
CA ARG A 2 10.03 16.33 66.38
C ARG A 2 10.08 17.55 65.44
N LEU A 3 11.21 17.79 64.79
CA LEU A 3 11.25 18.53 63.53
C LEU A 3 11.67 17.55 62.42
N LEU A 4 10.74 17.24 61.53
CA LEU A 4 11.01 16.56 60.26
C LEU A 4 11.59 17.60 59.28
N GLY A 5 12.82 17.36 58.81
CA GLY A 5 13.34 17.95 57.57
C GLY A 5 13.23 16.92 56.45
N VAL A 6 12.38 17.16 55.46
CA VAL A 6 12.27 16.36 54.24
C VAL A 6 13.23 16.95 53.22
N LEU A 7 14.34 16.24 52.92
CA LEU A 7 15.17 16.52 51.75
C LEU A 7 14.58 15.79 50.54
N LEU A 8 14.10 16.54 49.55
CA LEU A 8 13.65 16.02 48.27
C LEU A 8 14.87 15.86 47.35
N LEU A 9 15.35 14.62 47.17
CA LEU A 9 16.35 14.27 46.16
C LEU A 9 15.64 14.03 44.82
N VAL A 10 15.74 14.99 43.90
CA VAL A 10 15.29 14.84 42.52
C VAL A 10 16.29 13.94 41.80
N GLY A 11 15.94 12.68 41.60
CA GLY A 11 16.69 11.75 40.76
C GLY A 11 16.51 12.10 39.29
N ILE A 12 17.55 12.65 38.67
CA ILE A 12 17.63 12.78 37.21
C ILE A 12 17.93 11.37 36.66
N VAL A 13 16.91 10.72 36.10
CA VAL A 13 17.11 9.53 35.27
C VAL A 13 17.45 9.99 33.87
N VAL A 14 18.75 10.08 33.57
CA VAL A 14 19.22 10.18 32.18
C VAL A 14 19.06 8.79 31.56
N GLY A 15 17.92 8.57 30.91
CA GLY A 15 17.70 7.40 30.08
C GLY A 15 18.63 7.47 28.87
N VAL A 16 19.74 6.74 28.91
CA VAL A 16 20.55 6.45 27.73
C VAL A 16 19.73 5.53 26.84
N GLY A 17 18.98 6.11 25.91
CA GLY A 17 18.37 5.38 24.81
C GLY A 17 19.48 4.84 23.92
N ALA A 18 19.84 3.57 24.10
CA ALA A 18 20.67 2.86 23.14
C ALA A 18 19.90 2.80 21.82
N LEU A 19 20.34 3.62 20.85
CA LEU A 19 19.94 3.47 19.46
C LEU A 19 20.50 2.10 19.02
N VAL A 20 19.67 1.07 19.02
CA VAL A 20 20.03 -0.19 18.37
C VAL A 20 19.97 0.09 16.88
N ALA A 21 21.11 0.50 16.31
CA ALA A 21 21.32 0.41 14.88
C ALA A 21 21.10 -1.05 14.50
N ALA A 22 20.14 -1.31 13.61
CA ALA A 22 19.96 -2.62 13.01
C ALA A 22 21.27 -2.96 12.29
N ASN A 23 22.10 -3.81 12.90
CA ASN A 23 23.24 -4.41 12.22
C ASN A 23 22.66 -5.19 11.04
N GLU A 24 22.89 -4.71 9.81
CA GLU A 24 22.65 -5.52 8.63
C GLU A 24 23.61 -6.70 8.69
N ASP A 25 23.04 -7.90 8.85
CA ASP A 25 23.79 -9.14 8.86
C ASP A 25 24.52 -9.29 7.51
N PRO A 26 25.85 -9.49 7.49
CA PRO A 26 26.62 -9.61 6.25
C PRO A 26 26.18 -10.76 5.33
N GLU A 27 25.31 -11.67 5.78
CA GLU A 27 24.68 -12.73 4.97
C GLU A 27 23.22 -12.42 4.54
N SER A 28 22.81 -11.14 4.50
CA SER A 28 21.47 -10.77 4.07
C SER A 28 21.32 -10.71 2.54
N HIS A 29 20.36 -11.48 2.00
CA HIS A 29 20.10 -11.59 0.56
C HIS A 29 18.72 -11.05 0.21
N VAL A 30 18.64 -10.19 -0.83
CA VAL A 30 17.37 -9.71 -1.38
C VAL A 30 16.70 -10.84 -2.16
N LEU A 31 15.56 -11.31 -1.66
CA LEU A 31 14.74 -12.34 -2.31
C LEU A 31 13.89 -11.74 -3.43
N ALA A 32 13.34 -10.55 -3.17
CA ALA A 32 12.53 -9.81 -4.12
C ALA A 32 12.48 -8.32 -3.75
N ARG A 33 12.24 -7.49 -4.76
CA ARG A 33 12.12 -6.03 -4.61
C ARG A 33 11.06 -5.50 -5.56
N PHE A 34 10.29 -4.53 -5.10
CA PHE A 34 9.38 -3.78 -5.97
C PHE A 34 9.33 -2.30 -5.58
N GLU A 35 9.18 -1.44 -6.59
CA GLU A 35 9.14 0.01 -6.43
C GLU A 35 7.89 0.58 -7.10
N THR A 36 7.23 1.52 -6.42
CA THR A 36 6.15 2.32 -7.01
C THR A 36 6.58 3.79 -7.09
N PRO A 37 6.34 4.49 -8.21
CA PRO A 37 6.69 5.88 -8.36
C PRO A 37 5.82 6.76 -7.44
N LEU A 38 6.42 7.83 -6.93
CA LEU A 38 5.69 8.85 -6.15
C LEU A 38 5.21 10.01 -7.03
N GLU A 39 5.42 9.96 -8.34
CA GLU A 39 5.00 11.00 -9.26
C GLU A 39 3.49 11.28 -9.17
N GLY A 40 3.11 12.56 -9.23
CA GLY A 40 1.74 13.02 -9.02
C GLY A 40 1.20 12.91 -7.58
N ARG A 41 1.98 12.40 -6.61
CA ARG A 41 1.57 12.37 -5.19
C ARG A 41 1.75 13.75 -4.56
N THR A 42 0.71 14.18 -3.83
CA THR A 42 0.74 15.40 -3.02
C THR A 42 1.72 15.29 -1.85
N ILE A 43 2.08 16.42 -1.25
CA ILE A 43 2.93 16.47 -0.05
C ILE A 43 2.33 15.63 1.08
N SER A 44 1.02 15.77 1.33
CA SER A 44 0.29 15.01 2.34
C SER A 44 0.31 13.49 2.10
N GLN A 45 0.11 13.06 0.84
CA GLN A 45 0.19 11.63 0.49
C GLN A 45 1.60 11.07 0.70
N ARG A 46 2.64 11.82 0.33
CA ARG A 46 4.04 11.42 0.53
C ARG A 46 4.40 11.35 2.00
N HIS A 47 3.91 12.29 2.82
CA HIS A 47 4.11 12.28 4.26
C HIS A 47 3.47 11.04 4.91
N ASN A 48 2.20 10.76 4.61
CA ASN A 48 1.52 9.57 5.12
C ASN A 48 2.16 8.27 4.63
N ALA A 49 2.57 8.20 3.36
CA ALA A 49 3.31 7.06 2.82
C ALA A 49 4.62 6.84 3.59
N ARG A 50 5.39 7.90 3.87
CA ARG A 50 6.61 7.83 4.68
C ARG A 50 6.35 7.22 6.06
N LEU A 51 5.33 7.68 6.77
CA LEU A 51 4.99 7.12 8.09
C LEU A 51 4.66 5.63 8.01
N SER A 52 3.88 5.20 7.01
CA SER A 52 3.57 3.78 6.84
C SER A 52 4.78 2.94 6.43
N VAL A 53 5.72 3.51 5.66
CA VAL A 53 6.99 2.87 5.30
C VAL A 53 7.86 2.69 6.54
N GLU A 54 7.95 3.71 7.38
CA GLU A 54 8.71 3.66 8.64
C GLU A 54 8.14 2.60 9.59
N ALA A 55 6.82 2.48 9.69
CA ALA A 55 6.17 1.44 10.49
C ALA A 55 6.34 0.02 9.91
N LEU A 56 6.43 -0.11 8.58
CA LEU A 56 6.64 -1.39 7.91
C LEU A 56 8.12 -1.84 7.96
N ASN A 57 9.05 -0.90 7.94
CA ASN A 57 10.47 -1.18 7.83
C ASN A 57 10.99 -1.94 9.05
N GLY A 58 11.67 -3.06 8.83
CA GLY A 58 12.19 -3.93 9.88
C GLY A 58 11.20 -5.00 10.37
N ALA A 59 9.97 -5.03 9.84
CA ALA A 59 9.03 -6.11 10.15
C ALA A 59 9.58 -7.47 9.70
N VAL A 60 9.29 -8.52 10.47
CA VAL A 60 9.77 -9.88 10.21
C VAL A 60 8.58 -10.82 10.08
N ILE A 61 8.65 -11.74 9.13
CA ILE A 61 7.68 -12.82 8.93
C ILE A 61 8.37 -14.14 9.25
N ASP A 62 7.88 -14.84 10.27
CA ASP A 62 8.42 -16.13 10.69
C ASP A 62 8.28 -17.21 9.60
N PRO A 63 9.07 -18.29 9.66
CA PRO A 63 8.94 -19.42 8.75
C PRO A 63 7.50 -19.93 8.71
N HIS A 64 6.92 -20.08 7.51
CA HIS A 64 5.51 -20.49 7.32
C HIS A 64 4.46 -19.60 8.01
N GLY A 65 4.88 -18.47 8.58
CA GLY A 65 4.04 -17.56 9.35
C GLY A 65 3.24 -16.62 8.45
N GLU A 66 2.14 -16.13 9.00
CA GLU A 66 1.30 -15.11 8.38
C GLU A 66 1.69 -13.71 8.86
N PHE A 67 1.67 -12.77 7.92
CA PHE A 67 1.86 -11.34 8.11
C PHE A 67 0.54 -10.62 7.85
N SER A 68 0.26 -9.56 8.61
CA SER A 68 -0.89 -8.68 8.41
C SER A 68 -0.41 -7.24 8.35
N PHE A 69 -0.68 -6.57 7.24
CA PHE A 69 -0.26 -5.18 7.03
C PHE A 69 -0.87 -4.26 8.08
N ASN A 70 -2.17 -4.37 8.35
CA ASN A 70 -2.85 -3.52 9.33
C ASN A 70 -2.34 -3.76 10.76
N LYS A 71 -1.99 -5.01 11.13
CA LYS A 71 -1.40 -5.28 12.45
C LYS A 71 0.00 -4.69 12.61
N THR A 72 0.78 -4.68 11.53
CA THR A 72 2.16 -4.16 11.55
C THR A 72 2.21 -2.64 11.46
N VAL A 73 1.47 -2.04 10.52
CA VAL A 73 1.49 -0.58 10.28
C VAL A 73 0.62 0.17 11.27
N GLY A 74 -0.43 -0.46 11.79
CA GLY A 74 -1.37 0.17 12.72
C GLY A 74 -2.36 1.10 12.02
N GLY A 75 -3.07 1.88 12.83
CA GLY A 75 -4.05 2.87 12.35
C GLY A 75 -3.39 4.14 11.82
N TRP A 76 -4.21 4.98 11.20
CA TRP A 76 -3.80 6.29 10.68
C TRP A 76 -4.68 7.38 11.29
N SER A 77 -4.17 8.02 12.34
CA SER A 77 -4.83 9.10 13.06
C SER A 77 -3.92 10.33 13.17
N LYS A 78 -4.51 11.47 13.53
CA LYS A 78 -3.77 12.72 13.79
C LYS A 78 -2.67 12.53 14.82
N ASP A 79 -2.96 11.80 15.90
CA ASP A 79 -2.05 11.61 17.03
C ASP A 79 -0.86 10.72 16.67
N MET A 80 -1.00 9.92 15.61
CA MET A 80 0.09 9.15 15.00
C MET A 80 0.86 9.95 13.92
N GLY A 81 0.60 11.25 13.80
CA GLY A 81 1.29 12.16 12.89
C GLY A 81 0.79 12.12 11.44
N TYR A 82 -0.24 11.33 11.13
CA TYR A 82 -0.86 11.34 9.80
C TYR A 82 -1.55 12.69 9.55
N VAL A 83 -1.80 12.98 8.28
CA VAL A 83 -2.58 14.15 7.85
C VAL A 83 -3.67 13.71 6.87
N LYS A 84 -4.72 14.52 6.73
CA LYS A 84 -5.69 14.29 5.65
C LYS A 84 -5.00 14.46 4.30
N ALA A 85 -5.28 13.53 3.40
CA ALA A 85 -4.69 13.49 2.08
C ALA A 85 -5.70 12.94 1.07
N PRO A 86 -5.55 13.25 -0.23
CA PRO A 86 -6.46 12.73 -1.23
C PRO A 86 -6.50 11.20 -1.25
N VAL A 87 -7.69 10.64 -1.06
CA VAL A 87 -8.05 9.22 -1.16
C VAL A 87 -9.06 9.07 -2.30
N SER A 88 -8.91 8.02 -3.11
CA SER A 88 -9.94 7.69 -4.11
C SER A 88 -11.13 7.03 -3.41
N PHE A 89 -12.25 7.74 -3.31
CA PHE A 89 -13.49 7.25 -2.75
C PHE A 89 -14.62 7.42 -3.76
N ASN A 90 -15.26 6.31 -4.13
CA ASN A 90 -16.38 6.29 -5.09
C ASN A 90 -16.16 7.00 -6.44
N GLY A 91 -14.90 7.22 -6.85
CA GLY A 91 -14.54 7.81 -8.13
C GLY A 91 -14.27 9.32 -8.04
N ALA A 92 -14.34 9.88 -6.84
CA ALA A 92 -13.83 11.20 -6.51
C ALA A 92 -12.54 11.07 -5.67
N LEU A 93 -11.75 12.14 -5.67
CA LEU A 93 -10.70 12.33 -4.67
C LEU A 93 -11.31 13.12 -3.52
N VAL A 94 -11.28 12.54 -2.33
CA VAL A 94 -11.71 13.18 -1.08
C VAL A 94 -10.55 13.19 -0.11
N ASP A 95 -10.41 14.24 0.68
CA ASP A 95 -9.39 14.30 1.71
C ASP A 95 -9.82 13.49 2.93
N ASP A 96 -9.09 12.41 3.18
CA ASP A 96 -9.33 11.52 4.31
C ASP A 96 -8.02 11.04 4.94
N TRP A 97 -8.14 10.41 6.11
CA TRP A 97 -7.04 9.78 6.81
C TRP A 97 -6.55 8.55 6.04
N GLY A 98 -5.23 8.38 5.95
CA GLY A 98 -4.62 7.23 5.27
C GLY A 98 -4.34 7.41 3.78
N GLY A 99 -4.66 8.56 3.17
CA GLY A 99 -4.25 8.86 1.80
C GLY A 99 -2.73 8.76 1.64
N GLY A 100 -2.27 7.79 0.83
CA GLY A 100 -0.85 7.45 0.65
C GLY A 100 -0.47 6.07 1.19
N VAL A 101 -1.18 5.53 2.19
CA VAL A 101 -0.79 4.26 2.85
C VAL A 101 -1.03 3.03 1.96
N CYS A 102 -2.09 3.01 1.16
CA CYS A 102 -2.34 1.91 0.23
C CYS A 102 -1.24 1.73 -0.83
N GLN A 103 -0.40 2.75 -1.06
CA GLN A 103 0.74 2.62 -1.95
C GLN A 103 1.83 1.74 -1.32
N THR A 104 2.02 1.82 0.00
CA THR A 104 2.93 0.97 0.76
C THR A 104 2.49 -0.50 0.73
N SER A 105 1.20 -0.77 1.01
CA SER A 105 0.65 -2.13 0.91
C SER A 105 0.73 -2.67 -0.52
N THR A 106 0.45 -1.85 -1.53
CA THR A 106 0.60 -2.25 -2.95
C THR A 106 2.05 -2.59 -3.27
N THR A 107 3.01 -1.81 -2.77
CA THR A 107 4.44 -2.07 -3.03
C THR A 107 4.89 -3.36 -2.36
N LEU A 108 4.49 -3.59 -1.11
CA LEU A 108 4.74 -4.84 -0.39
C LEU A 108 4.11 -6.04 -1.10
N TYR A 109 2.84 -5.94 -1.52
CA TYR A 109 2.14 -7.00 -2.24
C TYR A 109 2.92 -7.46 -3.48
N ASN A 110 3.42 -6.52 -4.27
CA ASN A 110 4.19 -6.85 -5.46
C ASN A 110 5.56 -7.45 -5.15
N ALA A 111 6.25 -6.96 -4.12
CA ALA A 111 7.49 -7.57 -3.65
C ALA A 111 7.23 -9.01 -3.16
N ALA A 112 6.12 -9.24 -2.47
CA ALA A 112 5.69 -10.55 -2.00
C ALA A 112 5.36 -11.52 -3.14
N LEU A 113 4.62 -11.06 -4.16
CA LEU A 113 4.35 -11.85 -5.35
C LEU A 113 5.65 -12.29 -6.03
N LEU A 114 6.58 -11.35 -6.25
CA LEU A 114 7.92 -11.63 -6.81
C LEU A 114 8.76 -12.53 -5.89
N GLY A 115 8.57 -12.44 -4.58
CA GLY A 115 9.24 -13.27 -3.57
C GLY A 115 8.62 -14.65 -3.40
N GLY A 116 7.59 -15.00 -4.17
CA GLY A 116 6.90 -16.29 -4.12
C GLY A 116 6.01 -16.48 -2.89
N PHE A 117 5.65 -15.39 -2.18
CA PHE A 117 4.76 -15.46 -1.03
C PHE A 117 3.34 -15.87 -1.44
N GLU A 118 2.65 -16.55 -0.54
CA GLU A 118 1.22 -16.84 -0.67
C GLU A 118 0.41 -15.60 -0.24
N VAL A 119 -0.65 -15.30 -0.98
CA VAL A 119 -1.55 -14.17 -0.72
C VAL A 119 -2.77 -14.72 0.02
N VAL A 120 -2.81 -14.52 1.33
CA VAL A 120 -3.88 -15.02 2.20
C VAL A 120 -5.11 -14.11 2.11
N GLU A 121 -4.88 -12.80 2.07
CA GLU A 121 -5.93 -11.80 1.92
C GLU A 121 -5.40 -10.64 1.08
N ARG A 122 -6.17 -10.24 0.06
CA ARG A 122 -5.91 -9.03 -0.70
C ARG A 122 -7.21 -8.49 -1.25
N SER A 123 -7.36 -7.17 -1.21
CA SER A 123 -8.44 -6.46 -1.90
C SER A 123 -7.89 -5.49 -2.92
N ARG A 124 -8.60 -5.33 -4.03
CA ARG A 124 -8.32 -4.33 -5.06
C ARG A 124 -8.99 -2.99 -4.74
N HIS A 125 -8.44 -1.89 -5.22
CA HIS A 125 -9.09 -0.58 -5.20
C HIS A 125 -10.26 -0.54 -6.16
N ARG A 126 -11.30 0.22 -5.82
CA ARG A 126 -12.45 0.42 -6.71
C ARG A 126 -12.04 0.93 -8.09
N PHE A 127 -11.03 1.80 -8.16
CA PHE A 127 -10.40 2.25 -9.40
C PHE A 127 -8.91 1.96 -9.35
N ALA A 128 -8.34 1.45 -10.44
CA ALA A 128 -6.94 1.09 -10.47
C ALA A 128 -6.05 2.33 -10.22
N PRO A 129 -5.09 2.26 -9.29
CA PRO A 129 -4.17 3.36 -9.05
C PRO A 129 -3.15 3.48 -10.18
N GLY A 130 -2.71 4.70 -10.49
CA GLY A 130 -1.73 4.96 -11.56
C GLY A 130 -0.26 4.64 -11.22
N TYR A 131 0.05 4.17 -10.01
CA TYR A 131 1.43 3.87 -9.58
C TYR A 131 1.83 2.39 -9.73
N CYS A 132 0.95 1.54 -10.23
CA CYS A 132 1.25 0.14 -10.54
C CYS A 132 0.43 -0.33 -11.74
N PRO A 133 0.81 -1.43 -12.40
CA PRO A 133 -0.04 -2.02 -13.43
C PRO A 133 -1.41 -2.42 -12.85
N PRO A 134 -2.48 -2.41 -13.65
CA PRO A 134 -3.78 -2.95 -13.26
C PRO A 134 -3.69 -4.39 -12.73
N GLY A 135 -4.55 -4.74 -11.78
CA GLY A 135 -4.57 -6.04 -11.12
C GLY A 135 -3.48 -6.25 -10.06
N ARG A 136 -2.53 -5.31 -9.95
CA ARG A 136 -1.37 -5.41 -9.06
C ARG A 136 -1.45 -4.51 -7.83
N ASP A 137 -2.62 -3.95 -7.53
CA ASP A 137 -2.82 -3.09 -6.37
C ASP A 137 -3.31 -3.85 -5.14
N ALA A 138 -3.04 -3.36 -3.93
CA ALA A 138 -3.55 -3.92 -2.69
C ALA A 138 -4.11 -2.80 -1.81
N ALA A 139 -5.43 -2.66 -1.78
CA ALA A 139 -6.14 -1.72 -0.93
C ALA A 139 -6.15 -2.22 0.52
N VAL A 140 -6.03 -1.28 1.46
CA VAL A 140 -6.16 -1.53 2.90
C VAL A 140 -7.02 -0.46 3.53
N ALA A 141 -7.77 -0.85 4.56
CA ALA A 141 -8.55 0.03 5.40
C ALA A 141 -8.47 -0.51 6.83
N PHE A 142 -7.85 0.25 7.73
CA PHE A 142 -7.64 -0.18 9.10
C PHE A 142 -8.97 -0.56 9.77
N GLY A 143 -9.00 -1.71 10.46
CA GLY A 143 -10.21 -2.26 11.07
C GLY A 143 -11.10 -3.10 10.14
N GLY A 144 -10.74 -3.24 8.85
CA GLY A 144 -11.50 -4.04 7.89
C GLY A 144 -10.61 -4.69 6.84
N ILE A 145 -10.38 -3.99 5.73
CA ILE A 145 -9.66 -4.51 4.56
C ILE A 145 -8.16 -4.61 4.87
N ASP A 146 -7.57 -5.79 4.73
CA ASP A 146 -6.15 -6.02 5.01
C ASP A 146 -5.39 -6.61 3.81
N LEU A 147 -4.06 -6.56 3.89
CA LEU A 147 -3.16 -7.37 3.08
C LEU A 147 -2.51 -8.39 4.00
N LYS A 148 -2.84 -9.68 3.80
CA LYS A 148 -2.22 -10.79 4.52
C LYS A 148 -1.41 -11.67 3.59
N LEU A 149 -0.21 -11.99 4.03
CA LEU A 149 0.79 -12.72 3.27
C LEU A 149 1.31 -13.86 4.11
N LYS A 150 1.61 -15.01 3.50
CA LYS A 150 2.25 -16.11 4.19
C LYS A 150 3.63 -16.39 3.63
N ASN A 151 4.60 -16.48 4.53
CA ASN A 151 5.98 -16.78 4.21
C ASN A 151 6.09 -18.24 3.72
N PRO A 152 6.55 -18.51 2.49
CA PRO A 152 6.63 -19.88 1.99
C PRO A 152 7.88 -20.61 2.48
N TYR A 153 8.81 -19.91 3.13
CA TYR A 153 10.15 -20.41 3.45
C TYR A 153 10.23 -21.01 4.86
N ASP A 154 11.26 -21.84 5.05
CA ASP A 154 11.70 -22.44 6.32
C ASP A 154 12.55 -21.48 7.18
N PHE A 155 12.73 -20.24 6.73
CA PHE A 155 13.49 -19.19 7.40
C PHE A 155 12.71 -17.88 7.52
N ARG A 156 13.15 -17.02 8.44
CA ARG A 156 12.59 -15.67 8.63
C ARG A 156 12.87 -14.77 7.44
N VAL A 157 11.86 -14.02 7.03
CA VAL A 157 12.00 -12.96 6.02
C VAL A 157 11.79 -11.61 6.67
N SER A 158 12.78 -10.73 6.53
CA SER A 158 12.70 -9.33 6.97
C SER A 158 12.22 -8.44 5.83
N ILE A 159 11.40 -7.44 6.15
CA ILE A 159 10.90 -6.44 5.22
C ILE A 159 11.75 -5.18 5.37
N ARG A 160 12.43 -4.76 4.30
CA ARG A 160 13.08 -3.44 4.22
C ARG A 160 12.22 -2.53 3.36
N ALA A 161 11.69 -1.48 3.97
CA ALA A 161 10.85 -0.48 3.29
C ALA A 161 11.53 0.88 3.36
N GLU A 162 11.62 1.56 2.22
CA GLU A 162 12.31 2.85 2.12
C GLU A 162 11.60 3.79 1.14
N MET A 163 11.62 5.09 1.45
CA MET A 163 11.21 6.15 0.52
C MET A 163 12.45 6.72 -0.14
N LYS A 164 12.59 6.54 -1.46
CA LYS A 164 13.63 7.18 -2.28
C LYS A 164 13.06 8.39 -3.00
N ARG A 165 13.95 9.19 -3.61
CA ARG A 165 13.54 10.27 -4.52
C ARG A 165 12.69 9.74 -5.70
N SER A 166 13.03 8.56 -6.21
CA SER A 166 12.35 7.91 -7.34
C SER A 166 10.99 7.31 -6.98
N GLY A 167 10.84 6.78 -5.77
CA GLY A 167 9.67 6.00 -5.41
C GLY A 167 9.71 5.42 -4.01
N LEU A 168 8.61 4.74 -3.66
CA LEU A 168 8.52 3.89 -2.48
C LEU A 168 9.01 2.50 -2.86
N VAL A 169 9.93 1.95 -2.08
CA VAL A 169 10.51 0.63 -2.35
C VAL A 169 10.34 -0.31 -1.18
N VAL A 170 9.97 -1.56 -1.49
CA VAL A 170 9.98 -2.66 -0.54
C VAL A 170 10.87 -3.78 -1.07
N SER A 171 11.80 -4.24 -0.22
CA SER A 171 12.64 -5.42 -0.44
C SER A 171 12.31 -6.48 0.63
N LEU A 172 12.22 -7.74 0.21
CA LEU A 172 12.14 -8.90 1.08
C LEU A 172 13.52 -9.54 1.21
N ILE A 173 13.95 -9.80 2.43
CA ILE A 173 15.32 -10.17 2.75
C ILE A 173 15.34 -11.48 3.52
N GLY A 174 16.14 -12.43 3.06
CA GLY A 174 16.38 -13.72 3.73
C GLY A 174 17.86 -13.94 4.02
N PRO A 175 18.18 -14.99 4.80
CA PRO A 175 19.56 -15.34 5.16
C PRO A 175 20.31 -16.11 4.06
N LYS A 176 19.63 -16.50 2.98
CA LYS A 176 20.22 -17.23 1.86
C LYS A 176 19.59 -16.80 0.54
N LYS A 177 20.36 -16.89 -0.54
CA LYS A 177 19.83 -16.69 -1.89
C LYS A 177 18.81 -17.79 -2.22
N VAL A 178 17.73 -17.39 -2.89
CA VAL A 178 16.76 -18.31 -3.49
C VAL A 178 16.88 -18.16 -4.99
N ASP A 179 17.34 -19.21 -5.68
CA ASP A 179 17.46 -19.20 -7.14
C ASP A 179 16.13 -19.60 -7.75
N ARG A 180 15.33 -18.58 -8.10
CA ARG A 180 14.00 -18.74 -8.67
C ARG A 180 13.69 -17.57 -9.58
N LYS A 181 13.15 -17.87 -10.76
CA LYS A 181 12.72 -16.86 -11.73
C LYS A 181 11.22 -16.64 -11.59
N VAL A 182 10.86 -15.47 -11.06
CA VAL A 182 9.45 -15.05 -10.94
C VAL A 182 9.14 -13.94 -11.93
N LEU A 183 8.08 -14.12 -12.72
CA LEU A 183 7.54 -13.12 -13.64
C LEU A 183 6.10 -12.82 -13.27
N LEU A 184 5.71 -11.56 -13.36
CA LEU A 184 4.33 -11.11 -13.18
C LEU A 184 3.82 -10.51 -14.48
N SER A 185 2.64 -10.94 -14.92
CA SER A 185 1.93 -10.35 -16.05
C SER A 185 0.52 -9.94 -15.63
N SER A 186 -0.05 -8.98 -16.34
CA SER A 186 -1.43 -8.55 -16.14
C SER A 186 -2.04 -8.27 -17.49
N GLU A 187 -3.16 -8.91 -17.77
CA GLU A 187 -3.81 -8.92 -19.08
C GLU A 187 -5.21 -8.35 -18.93
N ILE A 188 -5.51 -7.29 -19.69
CA ILE A 188 -6.89 -6.80 -19.80
C ILE A 188 -7.64 -7.78 -20.70
N VAL A 189 -8.55 -8.54 -20.10
CA VAL A 189 -9.32 -9.59 -20.80
C VAL A 189 -10.67 -9.10 -21.29
N ARG A 190 -11.18 -8.00 -20.73
CA ARG A 190 -12.46 -7.39 -21.14
C ARG A 190 -12.47 -5.89 -20.90
N PHE A 191 -13.04 -5.13 -21.82
CA PHE A 191 -13.40 -3.73 -21.59
C PHE A 191 -14.89 -3.60 -21.26
N VAL A 192 -15.22 -2.63 -20.42
CA VAL A 192 -16.59 -2.29 -20.03
C VAL A 192 -16.89 -0.87 -20.46
N SER A 193 -17.80 -0.70 -21.43
CA SER A 193 -18.15 0.61 -21.97
C SER A 193 -18.80 1.52 -20.92
N PRO A 194 -18.47 2.83 -20.92
CA PRO A 194 -19.16 3.79 -20.08
C PRO A 194 -20.60 4.02 -20.58
N ARG A 195 -21.52 4.30 -19.65
CA ARG A 195 -22.86 4.80 -19.94
C ARG A 195 -22.86 6.33 -19.93
N GLU A 196 -23.80 6.94 -20.65
CA GLU A 196 -24.07 8.39 -20.56
C GLU A 196 -25.24 8.63 -19.60
N TYR A 197 -25.06 9.59 -18.68
CA TYR A 197 -26.11 10.10 -17.80
C TYR A 197 -26.29 11.59 -18.05
N LYS A 198 -27.56 12.03 -18.05
CA LYS A 198 -27.92 13.45 -18.13
C LYS A 198 -28.38 13.92 -16.77
N ILE A 199 -27.83 15.04 -16.30
CA ILE A 199 -28.24 15.71 -15.06
C ILE A 199 -28.69 17.12 -15.38
N GLU A 200 -29.69 17.64 -14.68
CA GLU A 200 -30.09 19.04 -14.81
C GLU A 200 -29.03 19.95 -14.18
N GLY A 201 -28.59 20.96 -14.92
CA GLY A 201 -27.69 22.00 -14.45
C GLY A 201 -28.43 23.30 -14.12
N SER A 202 -27.73 24.20 -13.45
CA SER A 202 -28.21 25.57 -13.17
C SER A 202 -27.73 26.60 -14.20
N GLY A 203 -26.90 26.19 -15.16
CA GLY A 203 -26.29 27.08 -16.15
C GLY A 203 -27.12 27.21 -17.44
N PRO A 204 -26.83 28.23 -18.27
CA PRO A 204 -27.56 28.49 -19.50
C PRO A 204 -27.20 27.54 -20.65
N VAL A 205 -26.15 26.72 -20.48
CA VAL A 205 -25.58 25.86 -21.54
C VAL A 205 -25.38 24.43 -21.07
N ASN A 206 -25.43 23.50 -22.01
CA ASN A 206 -25.04 22.12 -21.77
C ASN A 206 -23.52 22.04 -21.56
N ARG A 207 -23.08 21.25 -20.58
CA ARG A 207 -21.67 21.02 -20.26
C ARG A 207 -21.40 19.54 -20.04
N VAL A 208 -20.31 19.03 -20.61
CA VAL A 208 -19.79 17.70 -20.23
C VAL A 208 -19.06 17.84 -18.89
N ARG A 209 -19.61 17.23 -17.83
CA ARG A 209 -18.96 17.18 -16.50
C ARG A 209 -17.96 16.05 -16.37
N ASN A 210 -18.21 14.92 -17.04
CA ASN A 210 -17.28 13.81 -17.15
C ASN A 210 -17.36 13.26 -18.57
N SER A 211 -16.23 13.14 -19.26
CA SER A 211 -16.19 12.62 -20.63
C SER A 211 -16.48 11.12 -20.72
N GLY A 212 -16.30 10.40 -19.61
CA GLY A 212 -16.38 8.96 -19.51
C GLY A 212 -15.07 8.27 -19.89
N LYS A 213 -14.79 7.13 -19.27
CA LYS A 213 -13.66 6.24 -19.56
C LYS A 213 -14.10 4.78 -19.42
N PRO A 214 -13.71 3.88 -20.35
CA PRO A 214 -13.98 2.47 -20.20
C PRO A 214 -13.42 1.90 -18.89
N GLY A 215 -14.17 0.99 -18.28
CA GLY A 215 -13.68 0.09 -17.26
C GLY A 215 -13.06 -1.14 -17.91
N TYR A 216 -12.55 -2.05 -17.11
CA TYR A 216 -11.93 -3.26 -17.62
C TYR A 216 -11.84 -4.36 -16.57
N GLU A 217 -11.77 -5.60 -17.03
CA GLU A 217 -11.38 -6.76 -16.24
C GLU A 217 -9.96 -7.16 -16.58
N VAL A 218 -9.18 -7.46 -15.54
CA VAL A 218 -7.78 -7.83 -15.63
C VAL A 218 -7.56 -9.17 -14.95
N MET A 219 -6.81 -10.04 -15.62
CA MET A 219 -6.24 -11.24 -15.02
C MET A 219 -4.77 -11.00 -14.73
N THR A 220 -4.35 -11.25 -13.50
CA THR A 220 -2.95 -11.17 -13.09
C THR A 220 -2.40 -12.57 -12.91
N TYR A 221 -1.27 -12.85 -13.55
CA TYR A 221 -0.59 -14.13 -13.48
C TYR A 221 0.78 -13.99 -12.83
N ARG A 222 1.20 -15.07 -12.18
CA ARG A 222 2.56 -15.27 -11.69
C ARG A 222 3.15 -16.50 -12.34
N THR A 223 4.34 -16.39 -12.92
CA THR A 223 5.09 -17.53 -13.45
C THR A 223 6.32 -17.75 -12.60
N ILE A 224 6.44 -18.93 -12.01
CA ILE A 224 7.57 -19.36 -11.19
C ILE A 224 8.26 -20.52 -11.92
N ASP A 225 9.50 -20.32 -12.34
CA ASP A 225 10.33 -21.35 -12.99
C ASP A 225 9.61 -22.04 -14.16
N GLY A 226 8.86 -21.25 -14.94
CA GLY A 226 8.09 -21.71 -16.10
C GLY A 226 6.67 -22.18 -15.79
N ARG A 227 6.31 -22.41 -14.53
CA ARG A 227 4.94 -22.76 -14.13
C ARG A 227 4.13 -21.50 -13.84
N GLN A 228 3.09 -21.29 -14.63
CA GLN A 228 2.16 -20.17 -14.46
C GLN A 228 1.00 -20.52 -13.52
N GLU A 229 0.59 -19.55 -12.72
CA GLU A 229 -0.63 -19.59 -11.92
C GLU A 229 -1.40 -18.26 -12.06
N LEU A 230 -2.73 -18.36 -11.98
CA LEU A 230 -3.61 -17.20 -11.89
C LEU A 230 -3.59 -16.68 -10.45
N VAL A 231 -3.21 -15.42 -10.26
CA VAL A 231 -3.17 -14.75 -8.95
C VAL A 231 -4.52 -14.12 -8.63
N SER A 232 -5.11 -13.40 -9.57
CA SER A 232 -6.38 -12.68 -9.36
C SER A 232 -7.09 -12.36 -10.66
N VAL A 233 -8.41 -12.17 -10.53
CA VAL A 233 -9.27 -11.57 -11.56
C VAL A 233 -9.92 -10.33 -10.94
N ASP A 234 -9.60 -9.15 -11.47
CA ASP A 234 -10.05 -7.86 -10.94
C ASP A 234 -10.90 -7.10 -11.95
N SER A 235 -12.04 -6.57 -11.52
CA SER A 235 -12.94 -5.78 -12.36
C SER A 235 -12.98 -4.31 -11.93
N TYR A 236 -12.45 -3.40 -12.73
CA TYR A 236 -12.51 -1.96 -12.50
C TYR A 236 -13.67 -1.34 -13.28
N PRO A 237 -14.60 -0.61 -12.62
CA PRO A 237 -15.77 -0.06 -13.28
C PRO A 237 -15.40 1.11 -14.20
N PRO A 238 -16.19 1.35 -15.26
CA PRO A 238 -16.03 2.54 -16.09
C PRO A 238 -16.30 3.82 -15.30
N PHE A 239 -15.64 4.89 -15.71
CA PHE A 239 -16.12 6.24 -15.41
C PHE A 239 -17.21 6.58 -16.42
N HIS A 240 -18.41 6.86 -15.95
CA HIS A 240 -19.53 7.18 -16.83
C HIS A 240 -19.44 8.60 -17.38
N ARG A 241 -19.96 8.81 -18.58
CA ARG A 241 -20.09 10.14 -19.17
C ARG A 241 -21.24 10.87 -18.49
N ILE A 242 -21.00 12.10 -18.05
CA ILE A 242 -22.02 12.93 -17.39
C ILE A 242 -22.19 14.20 -18.22
N LEU A 243 -23.37 14.36 -18.80
CA LEU A 243 -23.79 15.58 -19.49
C LEU A 243 -24.70 16.37 -18.54
N GLU A 244 -24.27 17.54 -18.15
CA GLU A 244 -25.12 18.51 -17.48
C GLU A 244 -25.89 19.30 -18.55
N THR A 245 -27.21 19.22 -18.53
CA THR A 245 -28.07 19.97 -19.45
C THR A 245 -28.38 21.35 -18.88
N LYS A 246 -28.66 22.33 -19.75
CA LYS A 246 -29.12 23.65 -19.30
C LYS A 246 -30.32 23.54 -18.36
N GLY A 247 -30.37 24.41 -17.36
CA GLY A 247 -31.51 24.52 -16.46
C GLY A 247 -32.77 25.01 -17.19
N ARG A 248 -33.94 24.64 -16.69
CA ARG A 248 -35.20 25.26 -17.12
C ARG A 248 -35.35 26.65 -16.52
#